data_AF-A0A2H6GRV2-F1
#
_entry.id   AF-A0A2H6GRV2-F1
#
_cell.length_a   1.000
_cell.length_b   1.000
_cell.length_c   1.000
_cell.angle_alpha   90.00
_cell.angle_beta   90.00
_cell.angle_gamma   90.00
#
_symmetry.space_group_name_H-M   'P 1'
#
loop_
_entity.id
_entity.type
_entity.pdbx_description
1 polymer ?
#
loop_
_entity_poly.entity_id
_entity_poly.type
_entity_poly.pdbx_seq_one_letter_code
_entity_poly.pdbx_strand_id
1 'polypeptide(L)'
;MELGRRPTSKEIDIAHKKGGYALAITFNDYFGGIDPALKIAGLETLNPGPKKRYTHEQLIRQGDVLAKKLKRKPTKDELEAASKKGRGVCPKTILKYFGKWSTYKKFISVSGKRKHAKKTTHEQLLQQLRSIGKKKQQKPKVKDIIAASKKGRCESVDTFIDYFGYISTAVICAGPFFNNNPKKVFHRSRKRVKTTFFAGLRSDEQKHKKAFELYEDLALSLGRIPTRDEMTAANKKGICCSARTLDRMLNVPFHEVKIMLRKKLGRRDWKSHHK
;
A
#
# COMPACT_ATOMS: atom_id res chain seq x y z
N MET A 1 -50.71 7.63 -10.62
CA MET A 1 -49.69 7.08 -11.54
C MET A 1 -49.62 5.58 -11.29
N GLU A 2 -50.23 4.76 -12.14
CA GLU A 2 -50.17 3.31 -12.00
C GLU A 2 -48.94 2.78 -12.72
N LEU A 3 -47.90 2.45 -11.96
CA LEU A 3 -46.62 2.00 -12.53
C LEU A 3 -46.61 0.49 -12.83
N GLY A 4 -47.59 -0.28 -12.31
CA GLY A 4 -47.61 -1.75 -12.41
C GLY A 4 -46.37 -2.45 -11.82
N ARG A 5 -45.48 -1.68 -11.19
CA ARG A 5 -44.21 -2.08 -10.61
C ARG A 5 -43.89 -1.18 -9.43
N ARG A 6 -42.85 -1.57 -8.71
CA ARG A 6 -42.41 -0.85 -7.54
C ARG A 6 -41.93 0.58 -7.89
N PRO A 7 -42.47 1.64 -7.26
CA PRO A 7 -42.03 3.01 -7.50
C PRO A 7 -40.62 3.23 -6.92
N THR A 8 -39.78 3.92 -7.68
CA THR A 8 -38.46 4.36 -7.20
C THR A 8 -38.55 5.74 -6.55
N SER A 9 -37.64 6.08 -5.63
CA SER A 9 -37.64 7.40 -4.94
C SER A 9 -37.68 8.58 -5.92
N LYS A 10 -36.97 8.47 -7.05
CA LYS A 10 -36.98 9.49 -8.10
C LYS A 10 -38.34 9.66 -8.77
N GLU A 11 -39.07 8.56 -8.98
CA GLU A 11 -40.40 8.60 -9.58
C GLU A 11 -41.40 9.24 -8.62
N ILE A 12 -41.26 8.97 -7.31
CA ILE A 12 -42.04 9.64 -6.26
C ILE A 12 -41.74 11.14 -6.23
N ASP A 13 -40.46 11.54 -6.29
CA ASP A 13 -40.09 12.96 -6.34
C ASP A 13 -40.61 13.66 -7.60
N ILE A 14 -40.62 12.97 -8.75
CA ILE A 14 -41.20 13.48 -9.99
C ILE A 14 -42.73 13.61 -9.85
N ALA A 15 -43.39 12.63 -9.23
CA ALA A 15 -44.83 12.65 -9.00
C ALA A 15 -45.22 13.78 -8.02
N HIS A 16 -44.44 13.98 -6.95
CA HIS A 16 -44.59 15.10 -6.02
C HIS A 16 -44.52 16.45 -6.76
N LYS A 17 -43.54 16.62 -7.66
CA LYS A 17 -43.42 17.84 -8.49
C LYS A 17 -44.59 18.07 -9.43
N LYS A 18 -45.33 17.02 -9.81
CA LYS A 18 -46.54 17.12 -10.64
C LYS A 18 -47.80 17.42 -9.83
N GLY A 19 -47.69 17.51 -8.49
CA GLY A 19 -48.81 17.75 -7.57
C GLY A 19 -49.53 16.45 -7.18
N GLY A 20 -49.97 16.38 -5.92
CA GLY A 20 -50.84 15.30 -5.41
C GLY A 20 -50.14 14.09 -4.77
N TYR A 21 -48.83 14.13 -4.54
CA TYR A 21 -48.08 13.04 -3.89
C TYR A 21 -47.14 13.58 -2.81
N ALA A 22 -46.88 12.81 -1.76
CA ALA A 22 -45.85 13.13 -0.77
C ALA A 22 -44.43 12.95 -1.34
N LEU A 23 -43.46 13.66 -0.76
CA LEU A 23 -42.05 13.58 -1.17
C LEU A 23 -41.45 12.24 -0.72
N ALA A 24 -40.43 11.73 -1.42
CA ALA A 24 -39.82 10.45 -1.03
C ALA A 24 -39.24 10.45 0.39
N ILE A 25 -38.80 11.63 0.86
CA ILE A 25 -38.32 11.83 2.24
C ILE A 25 -39.44 11.61 3.26
N THR A 26 -40.68 12.03 2.98
CA THR A 26 -41.81 11.83 3.90
C THR A 26 -42.05 10.35 4.17
N PHE A 27 -41.92 9.48 3.15
CA PHE A 27 -42.00 8.04 3.37
C PHE A 27 -40.85 7.50 4.22
N ASN A 28 -39.66 8.10 4.10
CA ASN A 28 -38.51 7.73 4.91
C ASN A 28 -38.69 8.12 6.39
N ASP A 29 -39.27 9.30 6.65
CA ASP A 29 -39.42 9.82 8.01
C ASP A 29 -40.51 9.08 8.79
N TYR A 30 -41.61 8.72 8.14
CA TYR A 30 -42.74 8.06 8.81
C TYR A 30 -42.64 6.54 8.84
N PHE A 31 -42.07 5.93 7.80
CA PHE A 31 -42.06 4.47 7.65
C PHE A 31 -40.65 3.88 7.67
N GLY A 32 -39.59 4.70 7.79
CA GLY A 32 -38.21 4.22 7.72
C GLY A 32 -37.76 3.83 6.30
N GLY A 33 -38.56 4.16 5.28
CA GLY A 33 -38.23 3.95 3.87
C GLY A 33 -39.47 3.72 3.00
N ILE A 34 -39.25 3.54 1.69
CA ILE A 34 -40.33 3.19 0.76
C ILE A 34 -40.66 1.69 0.86
N ASP A 35 -39.69 0.82 1.16
CA ASP A 35 -39.92 -0.62 1.38
C ASP A 35 -40.95 -0.90 2.48
N PRO A 36 -40.81 -0.34 3.70
CA PRO A 36 -41.76 -0.61 4.77
C PRO A 36 -43.12 0.03 4.52
N ALA A 37 -43.16 1.21 3.89
CA ALA A 37 -44.40 1.86 3.49
C ALA A 37 -45.22 1.00 2.51
N LEU A 38 -44.56 0.38 1.52
CA LEU A 38 -45.21 -0.54 0.57
C LEU A 38 -45.66 -1.84 1.24
N LYS A 39 -44.91 -2.32 2.23
CA LYS A 39 -45.29 -3.48 3.04
C LYS A 39 -46.57 -3.24 3.83
N ILE A 40 -46.66 -2.10 4.52
CA ILE A 40 -47.86 -1.70 5.27
C ILE A 40 -49.05 -1.50 4.33
N ALA A 41 -48.81 -0.99 3.12
CA ALA A 41 -49.83 -0.82 2.09
C ALA A 41 -50.25 -2.11 1.37
N GLY A 42 -49.68 -3.28 1.71
CA GLY A 42 -50.01 -4.56 1.07
C GLY A 42 -49.50 -4.72 -0.37
N LEU A 43 -48.53 -3.91 -0.79
CA LEU A 43 -47.99 -3.86 -2.16
C LEU A 43 -46.63 -4.58 -2.30
N GLU A 44 -46.34 -5.56 -1.45
CA GLU A 44 -45.05 -6.28 -1.41
C GLU A 44 -44.75 -7.08 -2.70
N THR A 45 -45.78 -7.43 -3.46
CA THR A 45 -45.68 -8.24 -4.69
C THR A 45 -45.22 -7.45 -5.91
N LEU A 46 -45.06 -6.13 -5.79
CA LEU A 46 -44.59 -5.31 -6.89
C LEU A 46 -43.13 -5.63 -7.20
N ASN A 47 -42.90 -6.18 -8.39
CA ASN A 47 -41.57 -6.52 -8.86
C ASN A 47 -40.62 -5.31 -8.77
N PRO A 48 -39.39 -5.50 -8.26
CA PRO A 48 -38.37 -4.46 -8.32
C PRO A 48 -38.12 -4.12 -9.78
N GLY A 49 -38.24 -2.83 -10.13
CA GLY A 49 -38.07 -2.37 -11.50
C GLY A 49 -36.73 -2.81 -12.12
N PRO A 50 -36.62 -2.80 -13.46
CA PRO A 50 -35.45 -3.32 -14.17
C PRO A 50 -34.16 -2.60 -13.70
N LYS A 51 -33.26 -3.36 -13.07
CA LYS A 51 -31.92 -2.85 -12.72
C LYS A 51 -31.17 -2.55 -14.02
N LYS A 52 -30.66 -1.33 -14.16
CA LYS A 52 -29.77 -0.99 -15.29
C LYS A 52 -28.56 -1.92 -15.28
N ARG A 53 -28.51 -2.85 -16.23
CA ARG A 53 -27.35 -3.71 -16.49
C ARG A 53 -26.40 -2.93 -17.39
N TYR A 54 -25.14 -2.90 -17.00
CA TYR A 54 -24.08 -2.32 -17.82
C TYR A 54 -23.25 -3.45 -18.42
N THR A 55 -22.80 -3.27 -19.65
CA THR A 55 -21.71 -4.06 -20.23
C THR A 55 -20.39 -3.31 -20.07
N HIS A 56 -19.26 -4.03 -20.14
CA HIS A 56 -17.93 -3.39 -20.09
C HIS A 56 -17.77 -2.32 -21.18
N GLU A 57 -18.26 -2.57 -22.38
CA GLU A 57 -18.22 -1.63 -23.51
C GLU A 57 -19.02 -0.35 -23.24
N GLN A 58 -20.22 -0.47 -22.65
CA GLN A 58 -21.04 0.69 -22.30
C GLN A 58 -20.34 1.58 -21.28
N LEU A 59 -19.65 0.98 -20.31
CA LEU A 59 -18.89 1.72 -19.30
C LEU A 59 -17.68 2.45 -19.90
N ILE A 60 -17.01 1.83 -20.86
CA ILE A 60 -15.89 2.42 -21.59
C ILE A 60 -16.40 3.58 -22.45
N ARG A 61 -17.47 3.36 -23.25
CA ARG A 61 -18.07 4.39 -24.11
C ARG A 61 -18.51 5.63 -23.33
N GLN A 62 -19.16 5.45 -22.18
CA GLN A 62 -19.53 6.58 -21.32
C GLN A 62 -18.31 7.29 -20.72
N GLY A 63 -17.27 6.53 -20.38
CA GLY A 63 -15.97 7.06 -19.99
C GLY A 63 -15.33 7.91 -21.07
N ASP A 64 -15.35 7.45 -22.32
CA ASP A 64 -14.78 8.15 -23.47
C ASP A 64 -15.55 9.42 -23.82
N VAL A 65 -16.88 9.42 -23.74
CA VAL A 65 -17.69 10.64 -23.93
C VAL A 65 -17.30 11.71 -22.92
N LEU A 66 -17.19 11.33 -21.65
CA LEU A 66 -16.74 12.25 -20.59
C LEU A 66 -15.28 12.68 -20.81
N ALA A 67 -14.42 11.76 -21.23
CA ALA A 67 -13.02 12.05 -21.46
C ALA A 67 -12.79 12.99 -22.65
N LYS A 68 -13.55 12.83 -23.75
CA LYS A 68 -13.55 13.72 -24.91
C LYS A 68 -13.99 15.12 -24.51
N LYS A 69 -15.06 15.23 -23.72
CA LYS A 69 -15.54 16.53 -23.21
C LYS A 69 -14.50 17.24 -22.34
N LEU A 70 -13.77 16.48 -21.52
CA LEU A 70 -12.74 17.02 -20.64
C LEU A 70 -11.38 17.16 -21.32
N LYS A 71 -11.22 16.66 -22.55
CA LYS A 71 -9.92 16.46 -23.25
C LYS A 71 -8.88 15.70 -22.41
N ARG A 72 -9.33 14.93 -21.41
CA ARG A 72 -8.48 14.14 -20.49
C ARG A 72 -9.26 13.01 -19.83
N LYS A 73 -8.56 12.04 -19.24
CA LYS A 73 -9.20 10.98 -18.45
C LYS A 73 -9.95 11.58 -17.24
N PRO A 74 -11.21 11.17 -16.98
CA PRO A 74 -12.01 11.69 -15.87
C PRO A 74 -11.48 11.24 -14.50
N THR A 75 -11.65 12.11 -13.50
CA THR A 75 -11.41 11.80 -12.09
C THR A 75 -12.64 11.14 -11.46
N LYS A 76 -12.49 10.49 -10.29
CA LYS A 76 -13.61 9.85 -9.57
C LYS A 76 -14.73 10.85 -9.28
N ASP A 77 -14.37 12.04 -8.78
CA ASP A 77 -15.33 13.07 -8.37
C ASP A 77 -16.12 13.61 -9.58
N GLU A 78 -15.48 13.69 -10.75
CA GLU A 78 -16.12 14.14 -11.98
C GLU A 78 -17.12 13.12 -12.52
N LEU A 79 -16.80 11.83 -12.42
CA LEU A 79 -17.73 10.74 -12.73
C LEU A 79 -18.89 10.70 -11.74
N GLU A 80 -18.63 10.96 -10.46
CA GLU A 80 -19.68 11.07 -9.45
C GLU A 80 -20.61 12.26 -9.72
N ALA A 81 -20.05 13.43 -10.02
CA ALA A 81 -20.83 14.61 -10.41
C ALA A 81 -21.63 14.37 -11.69
N ALA A 82 -21.05 13.69 -12.70
CA ALA A 82 -21.75 13.30 -13.91
C ALA A 82 -22.89 12.30 -13.63
N SER A 83 -22.66 11.34 -12.74
CA SER A 83 -23.68 10.37 -12.31
C SER A 83 -24.83 11.02 -11.55
N LYS A 84 -24.55 11.99 -10.66
CA LYS A 84 -25.58 12.77 -9.96
C LYS A 84 -26.46 13.55 -10.94
N LYS A 85 -25.85 14.09 -12.00
CA LYS A 85 -26.55 14.78 -13.11
C LYS A 85 -27.24 13.81 -14.10
N GLY A 86 -27.16 12.50 -13.88
CA GLY A 86 -27.75 11.48 -14.76
C GLY A 86 -27.05 11.30 -16.11
N ARG A 87 -25.86 11.89 -16.30
CA ARG A 87 -25.12 11.91 -17.57
C ARG A 87 -23.96 10.91 -17.63
N GLY A 88 -23.84 10.01 -16.65
CA GLY A 88 -22.77 9.02 -16.62
C GLY A 88 -22.95 7.95 -15.55
N VAL A 89 -22.05 6.97 -15.56
CA VAL A 89 -22.04 5.87 -14.57
C VAL A 89 -21.38 6.30 -13.27
N CYS A 90 -21.92 5.81 -12.15
CA CYS A 90 -21.32 6.03 -10.85
C CYS A 90 -19.98 5.27 -10.71
N PRO A 91 -18.98 5.85 -10.00
CA PRO A 91 -17.68 5.20 -9.82
C PRO A 91 -17.77 3.79 -9.19
N LYS A 92 -18.73 3.57 -8.29
CA LYS A 92 -18.97 2.26 -7.65
C LYS A 92 -19.33 1.18 -8.67
N THR A 93 -20.17 1.48 -9.66
CA THR A 93 -20.52 0.52 -10.71
C THR A 93 -19.31 0.18 -11.56
N ILE A 94 -18.50 1.16 -11.95
CA ILE A 94 -17.28 0.87 -12.72
C ILE A 94 -16.31 -0.01 -11.91
N LEU A 95 -16.15 0.23 -10.60
CA LEU A 95 -15.35 -0.64 -9.73
C LEU A 95 -15.91 -2.07 -9.64
N LYS A 96 -17.23 -2.25 -9.67
CA LYS A 96 -17.84 -3.60 -9.65
C LYS A 96 -17.46 -4.42 -10.88
N TYR A 97 -17.36 -3.80 -12.05
CA TYR A 97 -17.06 -4.49 -13.33
C TYR A 97 -15.56 -4.62 -13.61
N PHE A 98 -14.75 -3.64 -13.23
CA PHE A 98 -13.31 -3.59 -13.55
C PHE A 98 -12.41 -3.89 -12.35
N GLY A 99 -12.96 -3.91 -11.13
CA GLY A 99 -12.24 -4.10 -9.86
C GLY A 99 -11.40 -2.88 -9.45
N LYS A 100 -10.50 -2.44 -10.34
CA LYS A 100 -9.54 -1.36 -10.09
C LYS A 100 -9.75 -0.18 -11.04
N TRP A 101 -9.54 1.03 -10.50
CA TRP A 101 -9.65 2.27 -11.26
C TRP A 101 -8.57 2.43 -12.34
N SER A 102 -7.37 1.91 -12.06
CA SER A 102 -6.26 1.89 -13.02
C SER A 102 -6.60 1.04 -14.24
N THR A 103 -7.28 -0.10 -14.06
CA THR A 103 -7.73 -0.98 -15.13
C THR A 103 -8.73 -0.26 -16.04
N TYR A 104 -9.79 0.33 -15.47
CA TYR A 104 -10.76 1.11 -16.24
C TYR A 104 -10.12 2.26 -17.04
N LYS A 105 -9.20 3.00 -16.41
CA LYS A 105 -8.49 4.09 -17.09
C LYS A 105 -7.61 3.63 -18.25
N LYS A 106 -7.16 2.38 -18.30
CA LYS A 106 -6.41 1.85 -19.45
C LYS A 106 -7.29 1.68 -20.68
N PHE A 107 -8.56 1.29 -20.49
CA PHE A 107 -9.50 1.05 -21.58
C PHE A 107 -10.08 2.33 -22.20
N ILE A 108 -10.03 3.47 -21.49
CA ILE A 108 -10.41 4.77 -22.05
C ILE A 108 -9.35 5.23 -23.06
N SER A 109 -9.77 5.44 -24.31
CA SER A 109 -8.89 5.74 -25.45
C SER A 109 -8.22 7.12 -25.34
N VAL A 110 -8.83 8.05 -24.61
CA VAL A 110 -8.30 9.43 -24.49
C VAL A 110 -7.04 9.48 -23.63
N SER A 111 -5.88 9.66 -24.25
CA SER A 111 -4.59 9.95 -23.62
C SER A 111 -4.46 11.44 -23.29
N GLY A 112 -5.23 11.92 -22.29
CA GLY A 112 -5.07 13.29 -21.80
C GLY A 112 -3.69 13.53 -21.21
N LYS A 113 -3.01 14.62 -21.62
CA LYS A 113 -1.85 15.14 -20.88
C LYS A 113 -2.30 15.45 -19.44
N ARG A 114 -1.56 14.95 -18.44
CA ARG A 114 -1.85 15.22 -17.03
C ARG A 114 -1.78 16.74 -16.81
N LYS A 115 -2.85 17.36 -16.29
CA LYS A 115 -2.90 18.80 -15.95
C LYS A 115 -1.79 19.25 -15.00
N HIS A 116 -1.18 18.31 -14.28
CA HIS A 116 -0.09 18.54 -13.33
C HIS A 116 1.18 17.75 -13.65
N ALA A 117 1.52 17.56 -14.93
CA ALA A 117 2.93 17.41 -15.26
C ALA A 117 3.59 18.79 -15.08
N LYS A 118 3.62 19.29 -13.83
CA LYS A 118 4.52 20.38 -13.47
C LYS A 118 5.88 19.86 -13.91
N LYS A 119 6.50 20.53 -14.90
CA LYS A 119 7.86 20.21 -15.36
C LYS A 119 8.83 20.62 -14.26
N THR A 120 8.67 20.10 -13.05
CA THR A 120 9.65 20.26 -12.02
C THR A 120 10.81 19.39 -12.46
N THR A 121 11.90 20.03 -12.86
CA THR A 121 13.09 19.30 -13.25
C THR A 121 13.74 18.69 -12.01
N HIS A 122 14.50 17.62 -12.22
CA HIS A 122 15.26 16.98 -11.16
C HIS A 122 16.12 18.02 -10.39
N GLU A 123 16.71 18.98 -11.10
CA GLU A 123 17.53 20.05 -10.52
C GLU A 123 16.73 21.04 -9.67
N GLN A 124 15.52 21.42 -10.10
CA GLN A 124 14.66 22.32 -9.34
C GLN A 124 14.28 21.73 -7.97
N LEU A 125 14.01 20.42 -7.91
CA LEU A 125 13.78 19.71 -6.65
C LEU A 125 15.02 19.76 -5.74
N LEU A 126 16.21 19.53 -6.30
CA LEU A 126 17.46 19.62 -5.54
C LEU A 126 17.71 21.05 -5.03
N GLN A 127 17.42 22.07 -5.83
CA GLN A 127 17.56 23.48 -5.44
C GLN A 127 16.61 23.86 -4.30
N GLN A 128 15.38 23.34 -4.30
CA GLN A 128 14.44 23.51 -3.19
C GLN A 128 14.94 22.85 -1.91
N LEU A 129 15.50 21.64 -1.98
CA LEU A 129 16.13 21.01 -0.81
C LEU A 129 17.32 21.81 -0.31
N ARG A 130 18.11 22.39 -1.23
CA ARG A 130 19.26 23.24 -0.87
C ARG A 130 18.86 24.53 -0.17
N SER A 131 17.79 25.20 -0.62
CA SER A 131 17.31 26.42 0.02
C SER A 131 16.79 26.16 1.45
N ILE A 132 16.09 25.03 1.65
CA ILE A 132 15.65 24.60 2.99
C ILE A 132 16.85 24.31 3.90
N GLY A 133 17.85 23.58 3.38
CA GLY A 133 19.07 23.26 4.12
C GLY A 133 19.89 24.50 4.50
N LYS A 134 20.04 25.46 3.58
CA LYS A 134 20.70 26.76 3.85
C LYS A 134 20.00 27.55 4.94
N LYS A 135 18.67 27.66 4.89
CA LYS A 135 17.90 28.43 5.86
C LYS A 135 17.99 27.88 7.28
N LYS A 136 18.06 26.55 7.42
CA LYS A 136 18.14 25.89 8.73
C LYS A 136 19.58 25.57 9.17
N GLN A 137 20.57 25.80 8.32
CA GLN A 137 21.97 25.37 8.50
C GLN A 137 22.08 23.88 8.91
N GLN A 138 21.12 23.06 8.49
CA GLN A 138 20.99 21.66 8.87
C GLN A 138 20.47 20.84 7.69
N LYS A 139 20.77 19.53 7.68
CA LYS A 139 20.23 18.60 6.69
C LYS A 139 18.68 18.60 6.75
N PRO A 140 17.97 18.89 5.65
CA PRO A 140 16.52 18.97 5.65
C PRO A 140 15.91 17.62 6.05
N LYS A 141 15.06 17.62 7.10
CA LYS A 141 14.28 16.45 7.52
C LYS A 141 12.91 16.44 6.84
N VAL A 142 12.25 15.30 6.85
CA VAL A 142 10.90 15.14 6.29
C VAL A 142 9.91 16.17 6.86
N LYS A 143 9.96 16.44 8.17
CA LYS A 143 9.12 17.47 8.81
C LYS A 143 9.36 18.87 8.24
N ASP A 144 10.58 19.18 7.84
CA ASP A 144 10.95 20.48 7.29
C ASP A 144 10.41 20.65 5.87
N ILE A 145 10.46 19.58 5.08
CA ILE A 145 9.87 19.55 3.73
C ILE A 145 8.35 19.69 3.81
N ILE A 146 7.69 18.99 4.74
CA ILE A 146 6.24 19.13 4.96
C ILE A 146 5.90 20.57 5.36
N ALA A 147 6.64 21.14 6.31
CA ALA A 147 6.41 22.51 6.76
C ALA A 147 6.70 23.56 5.67
N ALA A 148 7.69 23.32 4.81
CA ALA A 148 8.01 24.18 3.68
C ALA A 148 6.98 24.06 2.55
N SER A 149 6.46 22.85 2.31
CA SER A 149 5.41 22.58 1.33
C SER A 149 4.09 23.25 1.71
N LYS A 150 3.70 23.17 3.00
CA LYS A 150 2.53 23.90 3.53
C LYS A 150 2.65 25.42 3.36
N LYS A 151 3.88 25.96 3.34
CA LYS A 151 4.16 27.38 3.13
C LYS A 151 4.38 27.73 1.65
N GLY A 152 4.15 26.79 0.72
CA GLY A 152 4.30 26.99 -0.73
C GLY A 152 5.75 27.16 -1.21
N ARG A 153 6.75 26.84 -0.38
CA ARG A 153 8.18 27.06 -0.69
C ARG A 153 8.87 25.88 -1.36
N CYS A 154 8.28 24.69 -1.30
CA CYS A 154 8.77 23.50 -1.98
C CYS A 154 7.62 22.61 -2.42
N GLU A 155 7.91 21.69 -3.32
CA GLU A 155 6.96 20.65 -3.72
C GLU A 155 6.65 19.68 -2.57
N SER A 156 5.62 18.86 -2.77
CA SER A 156 5.18 17.89 -1.76
C SER A 156 6.23 16.79 -1.58
N VAL A 157 6.19 16.15 -0.41
CA VAL A 157 7.02 14.98 -0.11
C VAL A 157 6.84 13.89 -1.15
N ASP A 158 5.61 13.66 -1.61
CA ASP A 158 5.31 12.64 -2.63
C ASP A 158 6.01 12.96 -3.96
N THR A 159 6.12 14.24 -4.33
CA THR A 159 6.86 14.63 -5.55
C THR A 159 8.34 14.29 -5.44
N PHE A 160 8.96 14.44 -4.27
CA PHE A 160 10.34 13.99 -4.07
C PHE A 160 10.47 12.46 -4.09
N ILE A 161 9.49 11.74 -3.54
CA ILE A 161 9.47 10.27 -3.57
C ILE A 161 9.30 9.76 -5.00
N ASP A 162 8.42 10.37 -5.80
CA ASP A 162 8.19 9.97 -7.19
C ASP A 162 9.45 10.11 -8.07
N TYR A 163 10.29 11.12 -7.80
CA TYR A 163 11.51 11.36 -8.58
C TYR A 163 12.73 10.57 -8.07
N PHE A 164 12.89 10.43 -6.75
CA PHE A 164 14.11 9.87 -6.14
C PHE A 164 13.90 8.50 -5.48
N GLY A 165 12.67 8.00 -5.47
CA GLY A 165 12.23 6.79 -4.75
C GLY A 165 12.14 6.99 -3.23
N TYR A 166 13.14 7.64 -2.63
CA TYR A 166 13.16 7.97 -1.21
C TYR A 166 13.69 9.38 -0.97
N ILE A 167 13.14 10.04 0.05
CA ILE A 167 13.57 11.39 0.47
C ILE A 167 15.04 11.39 0.89
N SER A 168 15.51 10.34 1.57
CA SER A 168 16.92 10.23 1.96
C SER A 168 17.86 10.33 0.76
N THR A 169 17.48 9.72 -0.36
CA THR A 169 18.22 9.75 -1.61
C THR A 169 18.21 11.16 -2.19
N ALA A 170 17.05 11.82 -2.23
CA ALA A 170 16.93 13.20 -2.70
C ALA A 170 17.84 14.16 -1.91
N VAL A 171 17.91 14.01 -0.58
CA VAL A 171 18.77 14.86 0.25
C VAL A 171 20.26 14.52 0.08
N ILE A 172 20.62 13.26 -0.22
CA ILE A 172 22.00 12.90 -0.58
C ILE A 172 22.38 13.53 -1.93
N CYS A 173 21.52 13.41 -2.94
CA CYS A 173 21.73 14.00 -4.27
C CYS A 173 21.78 15.53 -4.23
N ALA A 174 21.09 16.16 -3.27
CA ALA A 174 21.11 17.61 -3.13
C ALA A 174 22.45 18.14 -2.57
N GLY A 175 23.37 17.25 -2.17
CA GLY A 175 24.74 17.55 -1.79
C GLY A 175 24.92 17.74 -0.28
N PRO A 176 26.18 17.95 0.17
CA PRO A 176 26.48 18.15 1.58
C PRO A 176 25.92 19.49 2.08
N PHE A 177 24.94 19.42 2.98
CA PHE A 177 24.40 20.57 3.71
C PHE A 177 25.23 20.80 4.96
N PHE A 178 26.18 21.73 4.89
CA PHE A 178 27.02 22.22 5.99
C PHE A 178 27.52 21.12 6.92
N ASN A 179 28.74 20.68 6.65
CA ASN A 179 29.46 19.74 7.49
C ASN A 179 29.84 20.41 8.80
N ASN A 180 29.11 20.14 9.88
CA ASN A 180 29.60 20.25 11.25
C ASN A 180 29.06 19.08 12.09
N ASN A 181 29.17 17.84 11.57
CA ASN A 181 29.43 16.67 12.41
C ASN A 181 29.69 15.41 11.54
N PRO A 182 30.94 15.09 11.21
CA PRO A 182 31.27 13.78 10.66
C PRO A 182 31.29 12.78 11.82
N LYS A 183 30.12 12.38 12.35
CA LYS A 183 29.85 11.16 13.17
C LYS A 183 28.45 11.20 13.81
N LYS A 184 27.39 11.03 13.00
CA LYS A 184 26.17 10.34 13.45
C LYS A 184 25.64 9.45 12.33
N VAL A 185 26.46 8.48 11.93
CA VAL A 185 25.86 7.21 11.46
C VAL A 185 25.04 6.72 12.65
N PHE A 186 23.72 6.62 12.49
CA PHE A 186 22.87 5.96 13.47
C PHE A 186 23.35 4.51 13.59
N HIS A 187 24.32 4.27 14.47
CA HIS A 187 24.40 2.98 15.13
C HIS A 187 23.12 2.93 15.95
N ARG A 188 22.09 2.25 15.43
CA ARG A 188 21.17 1.58 16.36
C ARG A 188 22.10 0.78 17.25
N SER A 189 22.30 1.26 18.48
CA SER A 189 22.91 0.51 19.54
C SER A 189 21.94 -0.63 19.89
N ARG A 190 21.75 -1.55 18.94
CA ARG A 190 21.69 -2.94 19.34
C ARG A 190 23.03 -3.11 20.01
N LYS A 191 23.05 -3.37 21.31
CA LYS A 191 24.17 -4.09 21.91
C LYS A 191 24.40 -5.27 20.97
N ARG A 192 25.32 -5.13 20.00
CA ARG A 192 25.89 -6.27 19.31
C ARG A 192 26.56 -6.95 20.49
N VAL A 193 25.92 -8.01 21.00
CA VAL A 193 26.68 -9.06 21.68
C VAL A 193 27.84 -9.28 20.71
N LYS A 194 29.03 -8.81 21.09
CA LYS A 194 30.22 -9.02 20.29
C LYS A 194 30.22 -10.54 20.12
N THR A 195 30.02 -11.02 18.90
CA THR A 195 30.07 -12.44 18.60
C THR A 195 31.52 -12.84 18.77
N THR A 196 31.92 -13.08 20.02
CA THR A 196 33.25 -13.51 20.46
C THR A 196 33.60 -14.86 19.86
N PHE A 197 32.60 -15.62 19.40
CA PHE A 197 32.75 -16.92 18.73
C PHE A 197 33.75 -16.95 17.57
N PHE A 198 33.91 -15.83 16.86
CA PHE A 198 34.77 -15.75 15.68
C PHE A 198 36.02 -14.90 15.92
N ALA A 199 36.25 -14.45 17.17
CA ALA A 199 37.43 -13.68 17.51
C ALA A 199 38.69 -14.56 17.34
N GLY A 200 39.67 -14.07 16.57
CA GLY A 200 40.91 -14.79 16.28
C GLY A 200 40.89 -15.67 15.03
N LEU A 201 39.74 -15.88 14.39
CA LEU A 201 39.65 -16.62 13.12
C LEU A 201 40.01 -15.72 11.94
N ARG A 202 41.06 -16.09 11.20
CA ARG A 202 41.60 -15.27 10.10
C ARG A 202 40.92 -15.57 8.76
N SER A 203 40.61 -16.84 8.49
CA SER A 203 39.95 -17.28 7.25
C SER A 203 38.43 -17.36 7.42
N ASP A 204 37.69 -17.08 6.35
CA ASP A 204 36.23 -17.24 6.32
C ASP A 204 35.82 -18.73 6.41
N GLU A 205 36.63 -19.63 5.88
CA GLU A 205 36.42 -21.08 6.01
C GLU A 205 36.43 -21.53 7.49
N GLN A 206 37.36 -21.00 8.28
CA GLN A 206 37.44 -21.27 9.71
C GLN A 206 36.20 -20.78 10.45
N LYS A 207 35.66 -19.61 10.05
CA LYS A 207 34.42 -19.07 10.61
C LYS A 207 33.21 -19.92 10.22
N HIS A 208 33.17 -20.43 8.99
CA HIS A 208 32.08 -21.29 8.52
C HIS A 208 32.06 -22.60 9.28
N LYS A 209 33.22 -23.25 9.43
CA LYS A 209 33.37 -24.47 10.21
C LYS A 209 32.95 -24.24 11.66
N LYS A 210 33.42 -23.15 12.28
CA LYS A 210 33.06 -22.84 13.67
C LYS A 210 31.57 -22.52 13.86
N ALA A 211 30.95 -21.83 12.89
CA ALA A 211 29.52 -21.54 12.92
C ALA A 211 28.68 -22.82 12.83
N PHE A 212 29.12 -23.78 12.01
CA PHE A 212 28.46 -25.07 11.86
C PHE A 212 28.64 -25.96 13.10
N GLU A 213 29.82 -25.98 13.72
CA GLU A 213 30.07 -26.67 15.00
C GLU A 213 29.13 -26.16 16.10
N LEU A 214 29.01 -24.85 16.29
CA LEU A 214 28.11 -24.27 17.30
C LEU A 214 26.63 -24.61 17.04
N TYR A 215 26.26 -24.80 15.78
CA TYR A 215 24.91 -25.21 15.41
C TYR A 215 24.67 -26.71 15.69
N GLU A 216 25.69 -27.55 15.48
CA GLU A 216 25.68 -28.97 15.81
C GLU A 216 25.62 -29.18 17.33
N ASP A 217 26.42 -28.46 18.11
CA ASP A 217 26.39 -28.50 19.59
C ASP A 217 25.01 -28.14 20.14
N LEU A 218 24.38 -27.10 19.56
CA LEU A 218 23.02 -26.72 19.93
C LEU A 218 22.02 -27.84 19.60
N ALA A 219 22.14 -28.46 18.43
CA ALA A 219 21.26 -29.56 18.03
C ALA A 219 21.42 -30.79 18.91
N LEU A 220 22.64 -31.13 19.31
CA LEU A 220 22.94 -32.21 20.24
C LEU A 220 22.35 -31.93 21.63
N SER A 221 22.51 -30.70 22.14
CA SER A 221 21.94 -30.31 23.45
C SER A 221 20.41 -30.37 23.48
N LEU A 222 19.75 -30.11 22.36
CA LEU A 222 18.29 -30.17 22.24
C LEU A 222 17.79 -31.57 21.84
N GLY A 223 18.68 -32.47 21.40
CA GLY A 223 18.33 -33.77 20.83
C GLY A 223 17.48 -33.68 19.55
N ARG A 224 17.45 -32.52 18.88
CA ARG A 224 16.66 -32.24 17.66
C ARG A 224 17.23 -31.07 16.88
N ILE A 225 16.76 -30.89 15.63
CA ILE A 225 17.14 -29.74 14.78
C ILE A 225 16.59 -28.43 15.38
N PRO A 226 17.46 -27.44 15.68
CA PRO A 226 17.03 -26.17 16.24
C PRO A 226 16.14 -25.35 15.29
N THR A 227 15.11 -24.73 15.83
CA THR A 227 14.28 -23.75 15.08
C THR A 227 14.96 -22.38 15.00
N ARG A 228 14.44 -21.49 14.14
CA ARG A 228 14.99 -20.13 13.96
C ARG A 228 14.87 -19.30 15.25
N ASP A 229 13.81 -19.52 16.01
CA ASP A 229 13.55 -18.84 17.27
C ASP A 229 14.45 -19.37 18.39
N GLU A 230 14.67 -20.69 18.43
CA GLU A 230 15.62 -21.32 19.36
C GLU A 230 17.05 -20.83 19.12
N MET A 231 17.49 -20.73 17.86
CA MET A 231 18.79 -20.13 17.54
C MET A 231 18.85 -18.65 17.94
N THR A 232 17.75 -17.93 17.83
CA THR A 232 17.69 -16.52 18.25
C THR A 232 17.78 -16.39 19.77
N ALA A 233 17.14 -17.31 20.52
CA ALA A 233 17.24 -17.39 21.97
C ALA A 233 18.65 -17.81 22.44
N ALA A 234 19.24 -18.82 21.79
CA ALA A 234 20.60 -19.29 22.06
C ALA A 234 21.66 -18.22 21.74
N ASN A 235 21.46 -17.43 20.69
CA ASN A 235 22.31 -16.28 20.38
C ASN A 235 22.22 -15.15 21.42
N LYS A 236 21.04 -14.92 22.02
CA LYS A 236 20.92 -13.99 23.16
C LYS A 236 21.69 -14.48 24.38
N LYS A 237 21.78 -15.80 24.58
CA LYS A 237 22.52 -16.47 25.66
C LYS A 237 24.01 -16.65 25.37
N GLY A 238 24.48 -16.29 24.17
CA GLY A 238 25.89 -16.48 23.80
C GLY A 238 26.28 -17.94 23.59
N ILE A 239 25.35 -18.81 23.20
CA ILE A 239 25.59 -20.24 22.93
C ILE A 239 25.90 -20.49 21.45
N CYS A 240 25.15 -19.88 20.53
CA CYS A 240 25.35 -20.06 19.09
C CYS A 240 25.16 -18.75 18.31
N CYS A 241 25.53 -18.72 17.03
CA CYS A 241 25.22 -17.58 16.16
C CYS A 241 23.75 -17.55 15.73
N SER A 242 23.25 -16.39 15.28
CA SER A 242 21.86 -16.29 14.79
C SER A 242 21.68 -17.01 13.45
N ALA A 243 20.48 -17.53 13.16
CA ALA A 243 20.18 -18.18 11.88
C ALA A 243 20.53 -17.30 10.66
N ARG A 244 20.30 -15.98 10.75
CA ARG A 244 20.65 -15.04 9.67
C ARG A 244 22.16 -14.86 9.50
N THR A 245 22.93 -15.00 10.58
CA THR A 245 24.40 -14.97 10.51
C THR A 245 24.89 -16.22 9.82
N LEU A 246 24.32 -17.37 10.16
CA LEU A 246 24.64 -18.66 9.59
C LEU A 246 24.27 -18.73 8.10
N ASP A 247 23.09 -18.21 7.69
CA ASP A 247 22.67 -18.03 6.29
C ASP A 247 23.71 -17.25 5.47
N ARG A 248 24.24 -16.17 6.05
CA ARG A 248 25.20 -15.28 5.39
C ARG A 248 26.60 -15.88 5.31
N MET A 249 27.01 -16.59 6.35
CA MET A 249 28.34 -17.21 6.41
C MET A 249 28.40 -18.38 5.43
N LEU A 250 27.42 -19.28 5.48
CA LEU A 250 27.44 -20.46 4.62
C LEU A 250 26.99 -20.17 3.18
N ASN A 251 26.49 -18.96 2.89
CA ASN A 251 25.90 -18.58 1.59
C ASN A 251 24.84 -19.59 1.10
N VAL A 252 24.14 -20.19 2.05
CA VAL A 252 23.19 -21.30 1.85
C VAL A 252 21.96 -20.98 2.70
N PRO A 253 20.72 -21.14 2.19
CA PRO A 253 19.53 -20.85 2.96
C PRO A 253 19.41 -21.77 4.18
N PHE A 254 18.90 -21.25 5.29
CA PHE A 254 18.81 -21.97 6.58
C PHE A 254 18.23 -23.38 6.48
N HIS A 255 17.24 -23.58 5.61
CA HIS A 255 16.63 -24.88 5.39
C HIS A 255 17.63 -25.92 4.85
N GLU A 256 18.52 -25.54 3.93
CA GLU A 256 19.56 -26.43 3.41
C GLU A 256 20.60 -26.77 4.48
N VAL A 257 20.92 -25.84 5.38
CA VAL A 257 21.81 -26.13 6.51
C VAL A 257 21.19 -27.17 7.45
N LYS A 258 19.86 -27.14 7.66
CA LYS A 258 19.16 -28.21 8.40
C LYS A 258 19.31 -29.57 7.71
N ILE A 259 19.23 -29.60 6.39
CA ILE A 259 19.41 -30.83 5.60
C ILE A 259 20.85 -31.34 5.75
N MET A 260 21.85 -30.46 5.65
CA MET A 260 23.26 -30.81 5.83
C MET A 260 23.52 -31.41 7.20
N LEU A 261 23.00 -30.77 8.26
CA LEU A 261 23.15 -31.28 9.62
C LEU A 261 22.45 -32.64 9.80
N ARG A 262 21.25 -32.81 9.22
CA ARG A 262 20.51 -34.09 9.26
C ARG A 262 21.27 -35.21 8.56
N LYS A 263 21.90 -34.93 7.41
CA LYS A 263 22.75 -35.89 6.70
C LYS A 263 23.97 -36.26 7.54
N LYS A 264 24.63 -35.28 8.16
CA LYS A 264 25.84 -35.49 8.98
C LYS A 264 25.57 -36.33 10.23
N LEU A 265 24.48 -36.06 10.94
CA LEU A 265 24.16 -36.74 12.19
C LEU A 265 23.51 -38.11 11.99
N GLY A 266 23.14 -38.50 10.76
CA GLY A 266 22.68 -39.85 10.42
C GLY A 266 21.35 -40.28 11.07
N ARG A 267 20.64 -39.38 11.77
CA ARG A 267 19.42 -39.74 12.53
C ARG A 267 18.15 -39.38 11.73
N ARG A 268 17.45 -40.41 11.26
CA ARG A 268 16.20 -40.30 10.49
C ARG A 268 15.05 -39.66 11.28
N ASP A 269 15.11 -39.67 12.62
CA ASP A 269 13.94 -39.44 13.49
C ASP A 269 13.72 -38.00 13.96
N TRP A 270 14.60 -37.06 13.57
CA TRP A 270 14.45 -35.65 13.93
C TRP A 270 13.37 -34.98 13.07
N LYS A 271 12.11 -35.09 13.52
CA LYS A 271 10.94 -34.46 12.90
C LYS A 271 11.11 -32.94 12.86
N SER A 272 10.97 -32.37 11.66
CA SER A 272 10.85 -30.92 11.47
C SER A 272 9.42 -30.52 11.79
N HIS A 273 9.17 -29.92 12.95
CA HIS A 273 7.88 -29.28 13.21
C HIS A 273 7.78 -28.02 12.34
N HIS A 274 7.02 -28.10 11.25
CA HIS A 274 6.33 -26.95 10.69
C HIS A 274 5.03 -26.79 11.50
N LYS A 275 5.02 -25.82 12.41
CA LYS A 275 3.80 -25.20 12.94
C LYS A 275 3.89 -23.72 12.60
#